data_AF-A0A6A8DIS2-F1
#
_entry.id   AF-A0A6A8DIS2-F1
#
_cell.length_a   1.000
_cell.length_b   1.000
_cell.length_c   1.000
_cell.angle_alpha   90.00
_cell.angle_beta   90.00
_cell.angle_gamma   90.00
#
_symmetry.space_group_name_H-M   'P 1'
#
loop_
_entity.id
_entity.type
_entity.pdbx_description
1 polymer ?
#
loop_
_entity_poly.entity_id
_entity_poly.type
_entity_poly.pdbx_seq_one_letter_code
_entity_poly.pdbx_strand_id
1 'polypeptide(L)'
;MEPLQRNKGLNYNTPTSQRRTFSKSYQLTMLMANSISLVWCVTYLSTDMSPQSGNLLGILLILTLVGNHTLTLMTGNSHFLDYAYLVLSMLTMIIVPILNTYASLDVNNLTSQSIVSISLIPLLLFLGMIISLTKINYQRRHSDHMVTLFNTKQPNHIKYILKRSLLFLLGLNLVIGVYLSYSLLDKNVSAGIFSIFIPQYSFFIGMYFLGLVVLILNLRNQKPLSNFFIGFVGFSVFLIFNLPMLIVPFHLQNAEEDYTAVFGPTNDSIPNQFMDVPFSIPEYIFGTPSDNFILNENITFYRGTEGVDLGLQLAFDAYLPPTNQQNLPGNNSVLIRIHGGGWTVGDKGAANFSQVNKYFASQGYVVFDVQYGLANKEKFIESAPVPASRIGEFSIDDMVRHIGIFTNYLVENNDEYNANLDSVFISGGSAGGQLANSVGLAIASERYTELFHSALTVRGLIPLYPANGLATNIGINGSKELVNPILLVNENSPPALVYQGTHDKIVDPIVASTFKTTYRKESNNQAALIMMPFGTHASDIYFPSYYNRVFIYYMERFMYQFK
;
A
#
# COMPACT_ATOMS: atom_id res chain seq x y z
N MET A 1 74.66 -10.08 -46.70
CA MET A 1 74.57 -10.34 -45.25
C MET A 1 73.16 -10.04 -44.81
N GLU A 2 72.38 -11.07 -44.54
CA GLU A 2 71.17 -10.99 -43.69
C GLU A 2 71.59 -10.63 -42.24
N PRO A 3 70.70 -10.18 -41.30
CA PRO A 3 69.38 -10.81 -41.08
C PRO A 3 68.23 -9.97 -40.44
N LEU A 4 67.05 -10.62 -40.40
CA LEU A 4 65.98 -10.57 -39.38
C LEU A 4 65.00 -9.38 -39.34
N GLN A 5 63.80 -9.60 -39.88
CA GLN A 5 62.58 -9.09 -39.24
C GLN A 5 61.69 -10.25 -38.76
N ARG A 6 61.55 -10.31 -37.43
CA ARG A 6 60.67 -11.21 -36.69
C ARG A 6 59.20 -10.93 -37.01
N ASN A 7 58.51 -11.97 -37.45
CA ASN A 7 57.09 -12.15 -37.24
C ASN A 7 56.75 -12.03 -35.75
N LYS A 8 55.95 -11.02 -35.37
CA LYS A 8 55.12 -11.04 -34.16
C LYS A 8 53.70 -10.71 -34.58
N GLY A 9 52.89 -11.75 -34.75
CA GLY A 9 51.44 -11.64 -34.76
C GLY A 9 50.99 -11.11 -33.40
N LEU A 10 50.68 -9.81 -33.34
CA LEU A 10 49.90 -9.23 -32.26
C LEU A 10 48.43 -9.45 -32.62
N ASN A 11 47.87 -10.49 -32.03
CA ASN A 11 46.46 -10.80 -32.05
C ASN A 11 45.73 -9.69 -31.27
N TYR A 12 45.35 -8.61 -31.95
CA TYR A 12 44.47 -7.58 -31.39
C TYR A 12 43.08 -8.18 -31.23
N ASN A 13 42.81 -8.77 -30.05
CA ASN A 13 41.44 -8.88 -29.54
C ASN A 13 40.88 -7.47 -29.42
N THR A 14 40.22 -7.02 -30.48
CA THR A 14 39.67 -5.67 -30.59
C THR A 14 38.53 -5.49 -29.56
N PRO A 15 38.46 -4.35 -28.83
CA PRO A 15 37.38 -4.04 -27.88
C PRO A 15 35.96 -4.06 -28.49
N THR A 16 35.87 -4.08 -29.82
CA THR A 16 34.63 -4.12 -30.60
C THR A 16 33.99 -5.51 -30.62
N SER A 17 34.76 -6.61 -30.55
CA SER A 17 34.19 -7.97 -30.56
C SER A 17 33.51 -8.30 -29.22
N GLN A 18 34.19 -8.06 -28.10
CA GLN A 18 33.63 -8.27 -26.75
C GLN A 18 32.37 -7.44 -26.48
N ARG A 19 32.35 -6.16 -26.88
CA ARG A 19 31.16 -5.30 -26.77
C ARG A 19 29.98 -5.83 -27.61
N ARG A 20 30.25 -6.39 -28.79
CA ARG A 20 29.22 -7.00 -29.66
C ARG A 20 28.67 -8.30 -29.07
N THR A 21 29.53 -9.14 -28.50
CA THR A 21 29.13 -10.41 -27.85
C THR A 21 28.26 -10.15 -26.63
N PHE A 22 28.66 -9.19 -25.78
CA PHE A 22 27.89 -8.76 -24.60
C PHE A 22 26.52 -8.18 -24.97
N SER A 23 26.45 -7.35 -26.03
CA SER A 23 25.18 -6.80 -26.53
C SER A 23 24.21 -7.91 -26.96
N LYS A 24 24.70 -8.91 -27.69
CA LYS A 24 23.88 -10.01 -28.18
C LYS A 24 23.41 -10.93 -27.05
N SER A 25 24.29 -11.25 -26.10
CA SER A 25 23.92 -12.06 -24.93
C SER A 25 22.85 -11.36 -24.11
N TYR A 26 23.01 -10.07 -23.84
CA TYR A 26 22.05 -9.30 -23.07
C TYR A 26 20.67 -9.22 -23.75
N GLN A 27 20.62 -8.94 -25.06
CA GLN A 27 19.36 -8.93 -25.82
C GLN A 27 18.65 -10.29 -25.80
N LEU A 28 19.41 -11.39 -25.88
CA LEU A 28 18.85 -12.74 -25.79
C LEU A 28 18.34 -13.03 -24.38
N THR A 29 19.09 -12.63 -23.34
CA THR A 29 18.64 -12.72 -21.94
C THR A 29 17.34 -11.97 -21.75
N MET A 30 17.22 -10.74 -22.26
CA MET A 30 15.99 -9.96 -22.15
C MET A 30 14.84 -10.58 -22.94
N LEU A 31 15.09 -11.15 -24.11
CA LEU A 31 14.07 -11.89 -24.86
C LEU A 31 13.52 -13.06 -24.04
N MET A 32 14.41 -13.87 -23.45
CA MET A 32 14.03 -15.00 -22.60
C MET A 32 13.31 -14.54 -21.34
N ALA A 33 13.84 -13.53 -20.64
CA ALA A 33 13.27 -13.00 -19.41
C ALA A 33 11.85 -12.46 -19.62
N ASN A 34 11.61 -11.69 -20.68
CA ASN A 34 10.24 -11.24 -21.02
C ASN A 34 9.31 -12.41 -21.35
N SER A 35 9.78 -13.39 -22.12
CA SER A 35 8.97 -14.55 -22.51
C SER A 35 8.58 -15.40 -21.31
N ILE A 36 9.54 -15.70 -20.43
CA ILE A 36 9.31 -16.47 -19.20
C ILE A 36 8.39 -15.70 -18.25
N SER A 37 8.68 -14.41 -18.03
CA SER A 37 7.85 -13.54 -17.18
C SER A 37 6.41 -13.48 -17.68
N LEU A 38 6.20 -13.36 -18.99
CA LEU A 38 4.87 -13.29 -19.58
C LEU A 38 4.08 -14.59 -19.35
N VAL A 39 4.71 -15.74 -19.59
CA VAL A 39 4.09 -17.05 -19.33
C VAL A 39 3.76 -17.20 -17.84
N TRP A 40 4.70 -16.90 -16.95
CA TRP A 40 4.48 -17.00 -15.51
C TRP A 40 3.44 -16.01 -15.00
N CYS A 41 3.34 -14.80 -15.55
CA CYS A 41 2.25 -13.89 -15.26
C CYS A 41 0.89 -14.51 -15.60
N VAL A 42 0.76 -15.07 -16.80
CA VAL A 42 -0.49 -15.74 -17.21
C VAL A 42 -0.79 -16.91 -16.27
N THR A 43 0.20 -17.72 -15.93
CA THR A 43 0.03 -18.81 -14.96
C THR A 43 -0.41 -18.30 -13.59
N TYR A 44 0.27 -17.29 -13.03
CA TYR A 44 -0.08 -16.70 -11.73
C TYR A 44 -1.50 -16.14 -11.70
N LEU A 45 -1.93 -15.50 -12.79
CA LEU A 45 -3.27 -14.90 -12.90
C LEU A 45 -4.39 -15.92 -13.21
N SER A 46 -4.05 -17.16 -13.57
CA SER A 46 -5.02 -18.19 -13.95
C SER A 46 -5.02 -19.42 -13.03
N THR A 47 -4.07 -19.52 -12.11
CA THR A 47 -3.89 -20.69 -11.23
C THR A 47 -3.45 -20.26 -9.84
N ASP A 48 -3.76 -21.09 -8.84
CA ASP A 48 -3.30 -20.89 -7.46
C ASP A 48 -1.83 -21.28 -7.34
N MET A 49 -0.96 -20.30 -7.58
CA MET A 49 0.48 -20.46 -7.45
C MET A 49 0.90 -20.30 -5.99
N SER A 50 1.83 -21.14 -5.51
CA SER A 50 2.32 -21.01 -4.13
C SER A 50 2.94 -19.63 -3.87
N PRO A 51 2.84 -19.09 -2.65
CA PRO A 51 3.41 -17.77 -2.32
C PRO A 51 4.90 -17.63 -2.65
N GLN A 52 5.69 -18.70 -2.45
CA GLN A 52 7.12 -18.71 -2.77
C GLN A 52 7.36 -18.58 -4.28
N SER A 53 6.59 -19.32 -5.08
CA SER A 53 6.68 -19.27 -6.55
C SER A 53 6.18 -17.92 -7.09
N GLY A 54 5.12 -17.37 -6.49
CA GLY A 54 4.64 -16.01 -6.76
C GLY A 54 5.71 -14.97 -6.46
N ASN A 55 6.35 -14.99 -5.29
CA ASN A 55 7.40 -14.03 -4.97
C ASN A 55 8.64 -14.16 -5.89
N LEU A 56 8.96 -15.37 -6.35
CA LEU A 56 10.00 -15.57 -7.37
C LEU A 56 9.61 -14.93 -8.72
N LEU A 57 8.34 -15.05 -9.13
CA LEU A 57 7.79 -14.30 -10.26
C LEU A 57 7.95 -12.79 -10.04
N GLY A 58 7.57 -12.27 -8.87
CA GLY A 58 7.71 -10.86 -8.53
C GLY A 58 9.14 -10.34 -8.69
N ILE A 59 10.14 -11.07 -8.19
CA ILE A 59 11.55 -10.73 -8.37
C ILE A 59 11.93 -10.74 -9.86
N LEU A 60 11.52 -11.78 -10.60
CA LEU A 60 11.79 -11.89 -12.03
C LEU A 60 11.15 -10.73 -12.82
N LEU A 61 9.94 -10.29 -12.45
CA LEU A 61 9.25 -9.15 -13.07
C LEU A 61 10.03 -7.86 -12.86
N ILE A 62 10.46 -7.58 -11.63
CA ILE A 62 11.24 -6.39 -11.32
C ILE A 62 12.53 -6.36 -12.15
N LEU A 63 13.29 -7.46 -12.15
CA LEU A 63 14.52 -7.57 -12.93
C LEU A 63 14.28 -7.41 -14.43
N THR A 64 13.20 -8.01 -14.95
CA THR A 64 12.84 -7.92 -16.38
C THR A 64 12.41 -6.51 -16.76
N LEU A 65 11.59 -5.83 -15.95
CA LEU A 65 11.16 -4.46 -16.21
C LEU A 65 12.34 -3.49 -16.13
N VAL A 66 13.20 -3.58 -15.13
CA VAL A 66 14.44 -2.78 -15.03
C VAL A 66 15.34 -3.05 -16.24
N GLY A 67 15.51 -4.32 -16.61
CA GLY A 67 16.29 -4.73 -17.78
C GLY A 67 15.75 -4.16 -19.10
N ASN A 68 14.43 -4.12 -19.27
CA ASN A 68 13.81 -3.54 -20.46
C ASN A 68 14.09 -2.04 -20.57
N HIS A 69 14.11 -1.30 -19.46
CA HIS A 69 14.52 0.10 -19.47
C HIS A 69 15.94 0.25 -20.00
N THR A 70 16.90 -0.52 -19.47
CA THR A 70 18.29 -0.48 -19.94
C THR A 70 18.46 -0.97 -21.38
N LEU A 71 17.64 -1.92 -21.83
CA LEU A 71 17.61 -2.40 -23.22
C LEU A 71 17.30 -1.26 -24.20
N THR A 72 16.43 -0.32 -23.84
CA THR A 72 16.09 0.83 -24.71
C THR A 72 17.27 1.76 -24.98
N LEU A 73 18.30 1.78 -24.11
CA LEU A 73 19.52 2.58 -24.30
C LEU A 73 20.45 1.98 -25.36
N MET A 74 20.27 0.71 -25.71
CA MET A 74 21.12 0.01 -26.67
C MET A 74 20.79 0.41 -28.11
N THR A 75 21.79 0.31 -29.00
CA THR A 75 21.62 0.64 -30.42
C THR A 75 20.61 -0.31 -31.11
N GLY A 76 19.78 0.25 -31.99
CA GLY A 76 18.75 -0.50 -32.70
C GLY A 76 18.13 0.31 -33.84
N ASN A 77 17.22 -0.31 -34.60
CA ASN A 77 16.61 0.30 -35.78
C ASN A 77 15.38 1.16 -35.47
N SER A 78 14.76 0.99 -34.30
CA SER A 78 13.44 1.54 -33.99
C SER A 78 13.45 2.38 -32.71
N HIS A 79 13.93 3.61 -32.83
CA HIS A 79 13.85 4.59 -31.74
C HIS A 79 12.41 4.86 -31.28
N PHE A 80 11.43 4.69 -32.18
CA PHE A 80 10.02 4.84 -31.82
C PHE A 80 9.57 3.82 -30.77
N LEU A 81 9.93 2.54 -30.93
CA LEU A 81 9.55 1.49 -29.98
C LEU A 81 10.21 1.71 -28.61
N ASP A 82 11.47 2.16 -28.59
CA ASP A 82 12.19 2.50 -27.36
C ASP A 82 11.47 3.63 -26.60
N TYR A 83 11.09 4.72 -27.28
CA TYR A 83 10.34 5.82 -26.65
C TYR A 83 8.93 5.40 -26.23
N ALA A 84 8.22 4.63 -27.06
CA ALA A 84 6.86 4.16 -26.76
C ALA A 84 6.84 3.27 -25.50
N TYR A 85 7.81 2.36 -25.36
CA TYR A 85 7.95 1.53 -24.18
C TYR A 85 8.19 2.36 -22.91
N LEU A 86 9.10 3.35 -22.97
CA LEU A 86 9.42 4.18 -21.81
C LEU A 86 8.22 5.00 -21.35
N VAL A 87 7.51 5.63 -22.29
CA VAL A 87 6.30 6.39 -21.98
C VAL A 87 5.21 5.49 -21.42
N LEU A 88 4.95 4.33 -22.05
CA LEU A 88 3.94 3.40 -21.56
C LEU A 88 4.30 2.81 -20.20
N SER A 89 5.58 2.51 -19.96
CA SER A 89 6.09 2.05 -18.67
C SER A 89 5.83 3.09 -17.58
N MET A 90 6.19 4.36 -17.83
CA MET A 90 5.91 5.46 -16.90
C MET A 90 4.41 5.63 -16.62
N LEU A 91 3.56 5.57 -17.66
CA LEU A 91 2.11 5.62 -17.48
C LEU A 91 1.57 4.43 -16.68
N THR A 92 2.10 3.24 -16.92
CA THR A 92 1.73 2.02 -16.20
C THR A 92 2.05 2.16 -14.70
N MET A 93 3.22 2.70 -14.36
CA MET A 93 3.60 2.94 -12.96
C MET A 93 2.76 4.01 -12.25
N ILE A 94 2.00 4.81 -12.98
CA ILE A 94 1.02 5.74 -12.39
C ILE A 94 -0.35 5.05 -12.28
N ILE A 95 -0.79 4.38 -13.35
CA ILE A 95 -2.14 3.85 -13.49
C ILE A 95 -2.38 2.62 -12.60
N VAL A 96 -1.43 1.67 -12.57
CA VAL A 96 -1.57 0.40 -11.84
C VAL A 96 -1.89 0.61 -10.35
N PRO A 97 -1.08 1.34 -9.56
CA PRO A 97 -1.37 1.52 -8.13
C PRO A 97 -2.70 2.23 -7.91
N ILE A 98 -3.04 3.21 -8.74
CA ILE A 98 -4.32 3.94 -8.64
C ILE A 98 -5.50 2.99 -8.86
N LEU A 99 -5.48 2.21 -9.94
CA LEU A 99 -6.57 1.28 -10.26
C LEU A 99 -6.69 0.15 -9.24
N ASN A 100 -5.57 -0.33 -8.70
CA ASN A 100 -5.58 -1.31 -7.61
C ASN A 100 -6.21 -0.71 -6.35
N THR A 101 -5.85 0.52 -5.96
CA THR A 101 -6.48 1.22 -4.82
C THR A 101 -7.97 1.47 -5.04
N TYR A 102 -8.39 1.84 -6.25
CA TYR A 102 -9.82 2.00 -6.52
C TYR A 102 -10.56 0.67 -6.43
N ALA A 103 -9.99 -0.41 -6.99
CA ALA A 103 -10.59 -1.73 -6.93
C ALA A 103 -10.68 -2.26 -5.50
N SER A 104 -9.68 -1.99 -4.65
CA SER A 104 -9.70 -2.36 -3.23
C SER A 104 -10.79 -1.63 -2.45
N LEU A 105 -10.91 -0.31 -2.66
CA LEU A 105 -11.84 0.54 -1.91
C LEU A 105 -13.30 0.42 -2.37
N ASP A 106 -13.56 0.01 -3.61
CA ASP A 106 -14.90 -0.18 -4.13
C ASP A 106 -15.59 -1.39 -3.48
N VAL A 107 -16.56 -1.14 -2.62
CA VAL A 107 -17.35 -2.17 -1.91
C VAL A 107 -18.05 -3.14 -2.85
N ASN A 108 -18.43 -2.68 -4.06
CA ASN A 108 -19.11 -3.49 -5.07
C ASN A 108 -18.16 -4.32 -5.93
N ASN A 109 -16.86 -4.02 -5.90
CA ASN A 109 -15.86 -4.82 -6.59
C ASN A 109 -15.54 -6.06 -5.73
N LEU A 110 -16.22 -7.17 -6.03
CA LEU A 110 -16.07 -8.43 -5.30
C LEU A 110 -14.69 -9.07 -5.45
N THR A 111 -13.98 -8.82 -6.56
CA THR A 111 -12.64 -9.38 -6.77
C THR A 111 -11.53 -8.52 -6.16
N SER A 112 -11.81 -7.26 -5.85
CA SER A 112 -10.83 -6.24 -5.41
C SER A 112 -9.63 -6.08 -6.34
N GLN A 113 -9.78 -6.45 -7.62
CA GLN A 113 -8.74 -6.39 -8.64
C GLN A 113 -9.23 -5.64 -9.88
N SER A 114 -8.32 -4.90 -10.53
CA SER A 114 -8.60 -4.20 -11.78
C SER A 114 -8.07 -5.01 -12.97
N ILE A 115 -8.97 -5.43 -13.87
CA ILE A 115 -8.61 -6.14 -15.11
C ILE A 115 -7.63 -5.31 -15.95
N VAL A 116 -7.82 -3.99 -15.99
CA VAL A 116 -6.93 -3.08 -16.72
C VAL A 116 -5.54 -3.08 -16.09
N SER A 117 -5.45 -2.94 -14.77
CA SER A 117 -4.18 -2.99 -14.04
C SER A 117 -3.42 -4.30 -14.30
N ILE A 118 -4.13 -5.43 -14.15
CA ILE A 118 -3.59 -6.77 -14.36
C ILE A 118 -3.06 -6.99 -15.78
N SER A 119 -3.66 -6.31 -16.77
CA SER A 119 -3.27 -6.44 -18.18
C SER A 119 -2.05 -5.59 -18.58
N LEU A 120 -1.75 -4.51 -17.85
CA LEU A 120 -0.70 -3.56 -18.26
C LEU A 120 0.73 -4.11 -18.09
N ILE A 121 1.01 -4.87 -17.04
CA ILE A 121 2.34 -5.47 -16.85
C ILE A 121 2.65 -6.53 -17.92
N PRO A 122 1.76 -7.51 -18.22
CA PRO A 122 1.92 -8.40 -19.38
C PRO A 122 2.14 -7.67 -20.70
N LEU A 123 1.43 -6.55 -20.93
CA LEU A 123 1.62 -5.72 -22.12
C LEU A 123 3.04 -5.14 -22.20
N LEU A 124 3.59 -4.65 -21.09
CA LEU A 124 4.98 -4.18 -21.04
C LEU A 124 5.96 -5.33 -21.36
N LEU A 125 5.76 -6.52 -20.79
CA LEU A 125 6.61 -7.68 -21.07
C LEU A 125 6.58 -8.06 -22.57
N PHE A 126 5.39 -8.05 -23.16
CA PHE A 126 5.21 -8.32 -24.59
C PHE A 126 5.94 -7.28 -25.47
N LEU A 127 5.87 -5.99 -25.12
CA LEU A 127 6.62 -4.95 -25.82
C LEU A 127 8.13 -5.08 -25.63
N GLY A 128 8.59 -5.44 -24.43
CA GLY A 128 10.00 -5.75 -24.15
C GLY A 128 10.53 -6.91 -25.00
N MET A 129 9.71 -7.94 -25.21
CA MET A 129 9.99 -9.05 -26.13
C MET A 129 10.16 -8.55 -27.57
N ILE A 130 9.25 -7.70 -28.06
CA ILE A 130 9.34 -7.10 -29.41
C ILE A 130 10.61 -6.26 -29.55
N ILE A 131 10.93 -5.40 -28.57
CA ILE A 131 12.14 -4.58 -28.59
C ILE A 131 13.39 -5.48 -28.67
N SER A 132 13.43 -6.55 -27.87
CA SER A 132 14.53 -7.52 -27.88
C SER A 132 14.71 -8.14 -29.28
N LEU A 133 13.63 -8.61 -29.90
CA LEU A 133 13.67 -9.18 -31.26
C LEU A 133 14.14 -8.20 -32.32
N THR A 134 13.65 -6.95 -32.27
CA THR A 134 14.04 -5.93 -33.25
C THR A 134 15.53 -5.55 -33.14
N LYS A 135 16.07 -5.46 -31.92
CA LYS A 135 17.51 -5.19 -31.70
C LYS A 135 18.39 -6.38 -32.12
N ILE A 136 17.98 -7.62 -31.85
CA ILE A 136 18.67 -8.83 -32.34
C ILE A 136 18.73 -8.85 -33.87
N ASN A 137 17.59 -8.58 -34.53
CA ASN A 137 17.50 -8.57 -35.99
C ASN A 137 18.33 -7.44 -36.61
N TYR A 138 18.33 -6.26 -35.99
CA TYR A 138 19.18 -5.14 -36.41
C TYR A 138 20.66 -5.51 -36.36
N GLN A 139 21.11 -6.10 -35.25
CA GLN A 139 22.50 -6.52 -35.07
C GLN A 139 22.91 -7.60 -36.09
N ARG A 140 22.02 -8.54 -36.42
CA ARG A 140 22.24 -9.54 -37.49
C ARG A 140 22.38 -8.90 -38.88
N ARG A 141 21.56 -7.90 -39.21
CA ARG A 141 21.64 -7.24 -40.54
C ARG A 141 22.87 -6.35 -40.69
N HIS A 142 23.31 -5.71 -39.61
CA HIS A 142 24.45 -4.80 -39.61
C HIS A 142 25.78 -5.47 -39.24
N SER A 143 25.81 -6.80 -39.03
CA SER A 143 27.05 -7.57 -39.06
C SER A 143 27.54 -7.84 -40.47
N ASP A 144 26.65 -7.80 -41.47
CA ASP A 144 26.94 -8.35 -42.80
C ASP A 144 27.13 -7.28 -43.88
N HIS A 145 26.64 -6.05 -43.72
CA HIS A 145 26.82 -4.97 -44.70
C HIS A 145 27.05 -3.60 -44.05
N MET A 146 28.20 -2.98 -44.35
CA MET A 146 28.44 -1.55 -44.16
C MET A 146 27.91 -0.81 -45.40
N VAL A 147 26.70 -0.26 -45.31
CA VAL A 147 26.22 0.74 -46.27
C VAL A 147 26.00 2.04 -45.53
N THR A 148 26.95 2.95 -45.72
CA THR A 148 26.86 4.36 -45.37
C THR A 148 25.84 5.04 -46.28
N LEU A 149 24.66 5.35 -45.73
CA LEU A 149 23.73 6.32 -46.32
C LEU A 149 23.66 7.52 -45.38
N PHE A 150 24.53 8.51 -45.65
CA PHE A 150 24.39 9.84 -45.09
C PHE A 150 23.17 10.50 -45.73
N ASN A 151 22.09 10.60 -44.97
CA ASN A 151 20.97 11.47 -45.32
C ASN A 151 20.97 12.67 -44.36
N THR A 152 21.66 13.73 -44.75
CA THR A 152 21.74 15.00 -44.02
C THR A 152 20.48 15.83 -44.29
N LYS A 153 19.36 15.47 -43.67
CA LYS A 153 18.23 16.41 -43.56
C LYS A 153 18.59 17.49 -42.55
N GLN A 154 18.56 18.76 -42.96
CA GLN A 154 18.75 19.89 -42.06
C GLN A 154 17.79 19.81 -40.86
N PRO A 155 18.26 20.13 -39.64
CA PRO A 155 17.43 20.08 -38.45
C PRO A 155 16.33 21.13 -38.54
N ASN A 156 15.07 20.67 -38.60
CA ASN A 156 13.92 21.56 -38.51
C ASN A 156 13.95 22.29 -37.15
N HIS A 157 14.04 23.62 -37.20
CA HIS A 157 14.15 24.49 -36.01
C HIS A 157 13.05 24.22 -34.98
N ILE A 158 11.84 23.88 -35.45
CA ILE A 158 10.70 23.52 -34.58
C ILE A 158 10.99 22.23 -33.80
N LYS A 159 11.54 21.19 -34.46
CA LYS A 159 11.89 19.92 -33.79
C LYS A 159 12.97 20.12 -32.73
N TYR A 160 13.91 21.03 -32.98
CA TYR A 160 14.94 21.39 -32.01
C TYR A 160 14.36 22.08 -30.76
N ILE A 161 13.48 23.07 -30.95
CA ILE A 161 12.78 23.74 -29.84
C ILE A 161 11.97 22.72 -29.04
N LEU A 162 11.11 21.94 -29.70
CA LEU A 162 10.26 20.93 -29.04
C LEU A 162 11.07 19.94 -28.20
N LYS A 163 12.20 19.46 -28.75
CA LYS A 163 13.10 18.55 -28.02
C LYS A 163 13.71 19.21 -26.78
N ARG A 164 14.13 20.48 -26.88
CA ARG A 164 14.67 21.22 -25.73
C ARG A 164 13.61 21.48 -24.67
N SER A 165 12.40 21.88 -25.07
CA SER A 165 11.27 22.07 -24.16
C SER A 165 10.89 20.77 -23.45
N LEU A 166 10.84 19.65 -24.17
CA LEU A 166 10.61 18.34 -23.58
C LEU A 166 11.70 17.97 -22.56
N LEU A 167 12.98 18.11 -22.93
CA LEU A 167 14.09 17.84 -22.01
C LEU A 167 14.06 18.74 -20.76
N PHE A 168 13.63 19.99 -20.89
CA PHE A 168 13.44 20.89 -19.76
C PHE A 168 12.32 20.39 -18.83
N LEU A 169 11.16 20.00 -19.37
CA LEU A 169 10.05 19.44 -18.59
C LEU A 169 10.44 18.13 -17.89
N LEU A 170 11.11 17.22 -18.59
CA LEU A 170 11.61 15.98 -17.99
C LEU A 170 12.65 16.25 -16.89
N GLY A 171 13.52 17.26 -17.10
CA GLY A 171 14.48 17.70 -16.09
C GLY A 171 13.82 18.27 -14.84
N LEU A 172 12.78 19.10 -14.99
CA LEU A 172 11.98 19.60 -13.87
C LEU A 172 11.32 18.44 -13.11
N ASN A 173 10.79 17.46 -13.83
CA ASN A 173 10.20 16.27 -13.22
C ASN A 173 11.25 15.46 -12.43
N LEU A 174 12.48 15.33 -12.92
CA LEU A 174 13.57 14.69 -12.17
C LEU A 174 13.94 15.47 -10.90
N VAL A 175 13.93 16.81 -10.93
CA VAL A 175 14.14 17.65 -9.73
C VAL A 175 13.04 17.41 -8.70
N ILE A 176 11.78 17.28 -9.13
CA ILE A 176 10.67 16.89 -8.25
C ILE A 176 10.96 15.50 -7.65
N GLY A 177 11.43 14.54 -8.45
CA GLY A 177 11.85 13.23 -7.96
C GLY A 177 12.94 13.27 -6.89
N VAL A 178 13.94 14.14 -7.05
CA VAL A 178 14.98 14.36 -6.03
C VAL A 178 14.36 14.90 -4.75
N TYR A 179 13.51 15.93 -4.83
CA TYR A 179 12.83 16.50 -3.67
C TYR A 179 11.95 15.47 -2.95
N LEU A 180 11.14 14.71 -3.68
CA LEU A 180 10.28 13.68 -3.12
C LEU A 180 11.10 12.53 -2.50
N SER A 181 12.21 12.13 -3.12
CA SER A 181 13.12 11.13 -2.55
C SER A 181 13.76 11.59 -1.24
N TYR A 182 14.09 12.88 -1.13
CA TYR A 182 14.58 13.46 0.11
C TYR A 182 13.47 13.49 1.19
N SER A 183 12.22 13.82 0.81
CA SER A 183 11.08 13.79 1.73
C SER A 183 10.74 12.40 2.27
N LEU A 184 11.07 11.34 1.51
CA LEU A 184 10.92 9.96 1.96
C LEU A 184 11.97 9.59 3.02
N LEU A 185 13.19 10.11 2.91
CA LEU A 185 14.28 9.82 3.84
C LEU A 185 14.21 10.66 5.13
N ASP A 186 13.80 11.92 5.01
CA ASP A 186 13.77 12.86 6.13
C ASP A 186 12.34 13.18 6.54
N LYS A 187 11.93 12.61 7.69
CA LYS A 187 10.62 12.88 8.29
C LYS A 187 10.36 14.37 8.59
N ASN A 188 11.35 15.26 8.58
CA ASN A 188 11.11 16.69 8.80
C ASN A 188 10.72 17.42 7.51
N VAL A 189 10.90 16.81 6.34
CA VAL A 189 10.63 17.43 5.04
C VAL A 189 9.25 17.05 4.57
N SER A 190 8.31 18.00 4.55
CA SER A 190 6.92 17.76 4.13
C SER A 190 6.70 18.17 2.68
N ALA A 191 6.16 17.25 1.88
CA ALA A 191 5.60 17.52 0.55
C ALA A 191 4.09 17.84 0.61
N GLY A 192 3.60 18.30 1.76
CA GLY A 192 2.16 18.52 2.01
C GLY A 192 1.38 17.21 2.02
N ILE A 193 0.12 17.24 1.57
CA ILE A 193 -0.77 16.07 1.53
C ILE A 193 -0.21 14.90 0.70
N PHE A 194 0.65 15.18 -0.28
CA PHE A 194 1.29 14.13 -1.08
C PHE A 194 2.20 13.23 -0.25
N SER A 195 2.78 13.73 0.85
CA SER A 195 3.64 12.92 1.72
C SER A 195 2.92 11.74 2.37
N ILE A 196 1.59 11.81 2.53
CA ILE A 196 0.74 10.72 3.02
C ILE A 196 0.77 9.51 2.06
N PHE A 197 0.88 9.76 0.74
CA PHE A 197 0.71 8.72 -0.27
C PHE A 197 2.03 8.10 -0.75
N ILE A 198 3.15 8.80 -0.61
CA ILE A 198 4.42 8.39 -1.23
C ILE A 198 4.90 7.01 -0.76
N PRO A 199 5.00 6.70 0.54
CA PRO A 199 5.70 5.51 1.00
C PRO A 199 5.09 4.20 0.52
N GLN A 200 3.77 4.08 0.45
CA GLN A 200 3.06 2.85 0.08
C GLN A 200 3.08 2.56 -1.43
N TYR A 201 3.28 3.60 -2.25
CA TYR A 201 3.41 3.50 -3.71
C TYR A 201 4.85 3.64 -4.19
N SER A 202 5.83 3.63 -3.28
CA SER A 202 7.19 4.09 -3.57
C SER A 202 7.90 3.26 -4.64
N PHE A 203 7.66 1.94 -4.70
CA PHE A 203 8.17 1.08 -5.78
C PHE A 203 7.78 1.58 -7.17
N PHE A 204 6.48 1.87 -7.37
CA PHE A 204 5.97 2.35 -8.64
C PHE A 204 6.56 3.72 -9.00
N ILE A 205 6.64 4.63 -8.02
CA ILE A 205 7.25 5.96 -8.19
C ILE A 205 8.73 5.81 -8.58
N GLY A 206 9.47 4.90 -7.96
CA GLY A 206 10.85 4.58 -8.31
C GLY A 206 10.97 4.12 -9.76
N MET A 207 10.16 3.15 -10.17
CA MET A 207 10.14 2.65 -11.55
C MET A 207 9.78 3.73 -12.57
N TYR A 208 8.86 4.64 -12.23
CA TYR A 208 8.55 5.83 -13.03
C TYR A 208 9.80 6.71 -13.24
N PHE A 209 10.55 7.01 -12.16
CA PHE A 209 11.77 7.83 -12.27
C PHE A 209 12.91 7.12 -13.00
N LEU A 210 13.01 5.80 -12.91
CA LEU A 210 13.92 5.01 -13.75
C LEU A 210 13.57 5.22 -15.25
N GLY A 211 12.29 5.09 -15.61
CA GLY A 211 11.81 5.35 -16.96
C GLY A 211 12.08 6.78 -17.44
N LEU A 212 11.82 7.77 -16.58
CA LEU A 212 12.08 9.18 -16.86
C LEU A 212 13.56 9.43 -17.18
N VAL A 213 14.47 8.90 -16.37
CA VAL A 213 15.92 9.11 -16.54
C VAL A 213 16.42 8.44 -17.79
N VAL A 214 15.98 7.21 -18.07
CA VAL A 214 16.32 6.50 -19.30
C VAL A 214 15.78 7.24 -20.53
N LEU A 215 14.57 7.81 -20.46
CA LEU A 215 14.01 8.66 -21.53
C LEU A 215 14.84 9.92 -21.76
N ILE A 216 15.28 10.60 -20.70
CA ILE A 216 16.19 11.75 -20.80
C ILE A 216 17.49 11.34 -21.49
N LEU A 217 18.10 10.23 -21.09
CA LEU A 217 19.35 9.73 -21.68
C LEU A 217 19.18 9.38 -23.16
N ASN A 218 18.06 8.77 -23.56
CA ASN A 218 17.74 8.47 -24.96
C ASN A 218 17.50 9.72 -25.81
N LEU A 219 17.01 10.81 -25.22
CA LEU A 219 16.79 12.08 -25.93
C LEU A 219 18.08 12.91 -26.01
N ARG A 220 19.00 12.80 -25.05
CA ARG A 220 20.20 13.63 -25.01
C ARG A 220 21.30 13.12 -25.95
N ASN A 221 21.83 14.02 -26.76
CA ASN A 221 23.08 13.82 -27.49
C ASN A 221 24.15 14.73 -26.86
N GLN A 222 24.63 14.39 -25.67
CA GLN A 222 25.57 15.18 -24.87
C GLN A 222 26.81 14.38 -24.44
N LYS A 223 27.80 15.08 -23.88
CA LYS A 223 29.07 14.49 -23.42
C LYS A 223 28.83 13.35 -22.41
N PRO A 224 29.64 12.27 -22.44
CA PRO A 224 29.45 11.08 -21.63
C PRO A 224 29.40 11.39 -20.12
N LEU A 225 30.19 12.35 -19.64
CA LEU A 225 30.23 12.74 -18.23
C LEU A 225 28.89 13.32 -17.72
N SER A 226 28.21 14.13 -18.54
CA SER A 226 26.93 14.71 -18.14
C SER A 226 25.80 13.68 -18.16
N ASN A 227 25.86 12.72 -19.09
CA ASN A 227 24.93 11.59 -19.11
C ASN A 227 25.16 10.67 -17.90
N PHE A 228 26.41 10.44 -17.52
CA PHE A 228 26.75 9.70 -16.31
C PHE A 228 26.15 10.36 -15.06
N PHE A 229 26.32 11.68 -14.89
CA PHE A 229 25.75 12.40 -13.74
C PHE A 229 24.22 12.30 -13.66
N ILE A 230 23.51 12.50 -14.78
CA ILE A 230 22.04 12.35 -14.80
C ILE A 230 21.63 10.91 -14.49
N GLY A 231 22.33 9.93 -15.07
CA GLY A 231 22.10 8.52 -14.78
C GLY A 231 22.30 8.19 -13.31
N PHE A 232 23.37 8.72 -12.69
CA PHE A 232 23.66 8.55 -11.26
C PHE A 232 22.57 9.16 -10.38
N VAL A 233 22.20 10.42 -10.61
CA VAL A 233 21.13 11.09 -9.84
C VAL A 233 19.81 10.32 -9.97
N GLY A 234 19.45 9.96 -11.20
CA GLY A 234 18.24 9.22 -11.48
C GLY A 234 18.19 7.84 -10.86
N PHE A 235 19.31 7.11 -10.91
CA PHE A 235 19.42 5.80 -10.29
C PHE A 235 19.39 5.89 -8.76
N SER A 236 20.00 6.92 -8.16
CA SER A 236 19.89 7.18 -6.72
C SER A 236 18.44 7.45 -6.30
N VAL A 237 17.69 8.25 -7.07
CA VAL A 237 16.26 8.48 -6.84
C VAL A 237 15.49 7.15 -6.92
N PHE A 238 15.73 6.35 -7.97
CA PHE A 238 15.14 5.00 -8.10
C PHE A 238 15.44 4.13 -6.87
N LEU A 239 16.68 4.07 -6.41
CA LEU A 239 17.08 3.27 -5.25
C LEU A 239 16.39 3.75 -3.96
N ILE A 240 16.36 5.06 -3.71
CA ILE A 240 15.73 5.65 -2.51
C ILE A 240 14.25 5.29 -2.45
N PHE A 241 13.52 5.44 -3.57
CA PHE A 241 12.11 5.05 -3.63
C PHE A 241 11.86 3.55 -3.45
N ASN A 242 12.85 2.70 -3.74
CA ASN A 242 12.75 1.26 -3.51
C ASN A 242 13.18 0.85 -2.09
N LEU A 243 13.72 1.75 -1.26
CA LEU A 243 14.15 1.43 0.10
C LEU A 243 13.05 0.81 0.95
N PRO A 244 11.81 1.35 1.03
CA PRO A 244 10.75 0.76 1.84
C PRO A 244 10.49 -0.73 1.51
N MET A 245 10.51 -1.07 0.23
CA MET A 245 10.35 -2.47 -0.22
C MET A 245 11.61 -3.31 0.05
N LEU A 246 12.81 -2.75 -0.12
CA LEU A 246 14.06 -3.48 0.09
C LEU A 246 14.30 -3.85 1.57
N ILE A 247 13.78 -3.05 2.50
CA ILE A 247 13.91 -3.34 3.94
C ILE A 247 12.83 -4.26 4.48
N VAL A 248 11.97 -4.80 3.61
CA VAL A 248 10.87 -5.69 4.00
C VAL A 248 11.34 -6.87 4.87
N PRO A 249 12.43 -7.58 4.58
CA PRO A 249 12.88 -8.65 5.45
C PRO A 249 13.17 -8.20 6.90
N PHE A 250 13.76 -7.02 7.09
CA PHE A 250 14.14 -6.52 8.41
C PHE A 250 12.93 -6.09 9.24
N HIS A 251 11.96 -5.36 8.64
CA HIS A 251 10.78 -4.96 9.41
C HIS A 251 9.82 -6.13 9.69
N LEU A 252 9.84 -7.19 8.88
CA LEU A 252 9.09 -8.43 9.17
C LEU A 252 9.67 -9.11 10.39
N GLN A 253 11.00 -9.17 10.49
CA GLN A 253 11.67 -9.68 11.68
C GLN A 253 11.29 -8.85 12.92
N ASN A 254 11.36 -7.52 12.84
CA ASN A 254 10.97 -6.66 13.96
C ASN A 254 9.49 -6.83 14.34
N ALA A 255 8.59 -6.94 13.35
CA ALA A 255 7.17 -7.15 13.60
C ALA A 255 6.91 -8.51 14.29
N GLU A 256 7.60 -9.57 13.86
CA GLU A 256 7.55 -10.88 14.52
C GLU A 256 8.06 -10.80 15.97
N GLU A 257 9.20 -10.14 16.18
CA GLU A 257 9.77 -9.95 17.53
C GLU A 257 8.82 -9.15 18.44
N ASP A 258 8.27 -8.03 17.96
CA ASP A 258 7.31 -7.21 18.72
C ASP A 258 6.00 -7.94 19.01
N TYR A 259 5.52 -8.75 18.07
CA TYR A 259 4.31 -9.56 18.24
C TYR A 259 4.54 -10.70 19.24
N THR A 260 5.58 -11.51 19.00
CA THR A 260 5.85 -12.72 19.80
C THR A 260 6.30 -12.40 21.22
N ALA A 261 6.98 -11.27 21.44
CA ALA A 261 7.34 -10.81 22.78
C ALA A 261 6.12 -10.49 23.66
N VAL A 262 4.97 -10.19 23.05
CA VAL A 262 3.74 -9.79 23.76
C VAL A 262 2.74 -10.94 23.81
N PHE A 263 2.52 -11.61 22.68
CA PHE A 263 1.46 -12.62 22.54
C PHE A 263 1.97 -14.05 22.50
N GLY A 264 3.29 -14.25 22.48
CA GLY A 264 3.91 -15.55 22.26
C GLY A 264 3.99 -15.93 20.77
N PRO A 265 4.61 -17.07 20.45
CA PRO A 265 4.70 -17.55 19.07
C PRO A 265 3.33 -17.82 18.49
N THR A 266 3.20 -17.60 17.18
CA THR A 266 2.00 -17.97 16.45
C THR A 266 1.94 -19.51 16.37
N ASN A 267 0.90 -20.11 16.95
CA ASN A 267 0.77 -21.58 17.06
C ASN A 267 0.81 -22.27 15.69
N ASP A 268 1.35 -23.49 15.62
CA ASP A 268 1.39 -24.34 14.39
C ASP A 268 0.01 -24.71 13.79
N SER A 269 -1.09 -24.23 14.38
CA SER A 269 -2.47 -24.50 13.99
C SER A 269 -3.13 -23.32 13.25
N ILE A 270 -2.33 -22.48 12.59
CA ILE A 270 -2.87 -21.40 11.75
C ILE A 270 -3.72 -22.00 10.62
N PRO A 271 -4.99 -21.56 10.47
CA PRO A 271 -5.87 -22.04 9.41
C PRO A 271 -5.33 -21.72 8.00
N ASN A 272 -5.47 -22.67 7.07
CA ASN A 272 -4.99 -22.51 5.68
C ASN A 272 -5.70 -21.38 4.90
N GLN A 273 -6.80 -20.83 5.41
CA GLN A 273 -7.51 -19.72 4.80
C GLN A 273 -6.81 -18.37 5.03
N PHE A 274 -5.96 -18.27 6.06
CA PHE A 274 -5.19 -17.08 6.37
C PHE A 274 -4.00 -16.88 5.43
N MET A 275 -3.38 -15.71 5.52
CA MET A 275 -2.21 -15.40 4.71
C MET A 275 -1.03 -16.31 5.07
N ASP A 276 -0.52 -17.02 4.06
CA ASP A 276 0.71 -17.81 4.18
C ASP A 276 1.96 -16.96 4.39
N VAL A 277 2.00 -15.77 3.78
CA VAL A 277 3.13 -14.85 3.83
C VAL A 277 2.67 -13.42 4.14
N PRO A 278 3.45 -12.64 4.91
CA PRO A 278 3.09 -11.27 5.28
C PRO A 278 3.22 -10.28 4.12
N PHE A 279 3.90 -10.65 3.04
CA PHE A 279 4.05 -9.80 1.85
C PHE A 279 4.22 -10.62 0.57
N SER A 280 3.54 -10.18 -0.49
CA SER A 280 3.54 -10.79 -1.82
C SER A 280 3.82 -9.72 -2.88
N ILE A 281 4.96 -9.83 -3.58
CA ILE A 281 5.36 -8.90 -4.63
C ILE A 281 4.37 -8.91 -5.81
N PRO A 282 3.90 -10.08 -6.31
CA PRO A 282 2.88 -10.08 -7.35
C PRO A 282 1.58 -9.41 -6.92
N GLU A 283 1.08 -9.65 -5.70
CA GLU A 283 -0.12 -8.96 -5.22
C GLU A 283 0.11 -7.45 -5.07
N TYR A 284 1.30 -7.04 -4.63
CA TYR A 284 1.70 -5.63 -4.61
C TYR A 284 1.57 -4.99 -6.00
N ILE A 285 1.86 -5.73 -7.07
CA ILE A 285 1.80 -5.25 -8.46
C ILE A 285 0.39 -5.38 -9.06
N PHE A 286 -0.28 -6.52 -8.86
CA PHE A 286 -1.53 -6.90 -9.53
C PHE A 286 -2.79 -6.60 -8.73
N GLY A 287 -2.65 -6.25 -7.45
CA GLY A 287 -3.73 -6.19 -6.48
C GLY A 287 -3.91 -7.53 -5.76
N THR A 288 -4.36 -7.48 -4.50
CA THR A 288 -4.74 -8.67 -3.74
C THR A 288 -6.20 -9.00 -4.05
N PRO A 289 -6.54 -10.24 -4.41
CA PRO A 289 -7.93 -10.61 -4.62
C PRO A 289 -8.71 -10.62 -3.30
N SER A 290 -10.04 -10.46 -3.38
CA SER A 290 -10.96 -10.76 -2.29
C SER A 290 -11.67 -12.07 -2.54
N ASP A 291 -11.82 -12.86 -1.48
CA ASP A 291 -12.63 -14.07 -1.46
C ASP A 291 -14.11 -13.74 -1.23
N ASN A 292 -14.98 -14.76 -1.26
CA ASN A 292 -16.43 -14.58 -1.15
C ASN A 292 -16.84 -14.05 0.24
N PHE A 293 -17.78 -13.10 0.23
CA PHE A 293 -18.44 -12.52 1.40
C PHE A 293 -19.85 -12.08 1.02
N ILE A 294 -20.67 -11.75 2.02
CA ILE A 294 -21.99 -11.15 1.84
C ILE A 294 -21.93 -9.70 2.32
N LEU A 295 -22.55 -8.77 1.58
CA LEU A 295 -22.55 -7.36 1.90
C LEU A 295 -23.98 -6.83 2.01
N ASN A 296 -24.32 -6.26 3.16
CA ASN A 296 -25.54 -5.49 3.36
C ASN A 296 -25.16 -4.05 3.71
N GLU A 297 -25.52 -3.10 2.84
CA GLU A 297 -25.09 -1.71 2.98
C GLU A 297 -26.18 -0.78 3.53
N ASN A 298 -25.73 0.31 4.15
CA ASN A 298 -26.56 1.46 4.55
C ASN A 298 -27.72 1.10 5.49
N ILE A 299 -27.50 0.13 6.38
CA ILE A 299 -28.49 -0.26 7.39
C ILE A 299 -28.56 0.85 8.44
N THR A 300 -29.69 1.55 8.52
CA THR A 300 -29.87 2.63 9.49
C THR A 300 -30.10 2.05 10.89
N PHE A 301 -29.22 2.37 11.84
CA PHE A 301 -29.35 1.94 13.23
C PHE A 301 -29.79 3.05 14.18
N TYR A 302 -29.65 4.32 13.78
CA TYR A 302 -30.02 5.45 14.64
C TYR A 302 -30.56 6.65 13.86
N ARG A 303 -31.64 7.25 14.40
CA ARG A 303 -32.21 8.52 13.95
C ARG A 303 -32.38 9.42 15.17
N GLY A 304 -31.56 10.46 15.27
CA GLY A 304 -31.64 11.41 16.37
C GLY A 304 -32.82 12.36 16.21
N THR A 305 -33.69 12.42 17.22
CA THR A 305 -34.94 13.19 17.19
C THR A 305 -34.95 14.40 18.12
N GLU A 306 -33.90 14.57 18.93
CA GLU A 306 -33.85 15.62 19.95
C GLU A 306 -32.40 15.97 20.34
N GLY A 307 -32.25 17.04 21.13
CA GLY A 307 -30.97 17.46 21.67
C GLY A 307 -29.92 17.77 20.59
N VAL A 308 -28.67 17.45 20.90
CA VAL A 308 -27.53 17.62 19.96
C VAL A 308 -27.63 16.68 18.76
N ASP A 309 -28.46 15.63 18.83
CA ASP A 309 -28.64 14.63 17.78
C ASP A 309 -29.79 14.97 16.83
N LEU A 310 -30.52 16.08 17.00
CA LEU A 310 -31.68 16.40 16.18
C LEU A 310 -31.33 16.39 14.68
N GLY A 311 -31.92 15.46 13.92
CA GLY A 311 -31.68 15.31 12.48
C GLY A 311 -30.49 14.42 12.11
N LEU A 312 -29.77 13.89 13.11
CA LEU A 312 -28.69 12.93 12.92
C LEU A 312 -29.24 11.61 12.36
N GLN A 313 -28.56 11.05 11.36
CA GLN A 313 -28.86 9.71 10.85
C GLN A 313 -27.58 8.90 10.76
N LEU A 314 -27.56 7.74 11.44
CA LEU A 314 -26.43 6.83 11.43
C LEU A 314 -26.80 5.48 10.86
N ALA A 315 -25.91 4.98 10.01
CA ALA A 315 -25.99 3.68 9.38
C ALA A 315 -24.66 2.92 9.54
N PHE A 316 -24.68 1.64 9.17
CA PHE A 316 -23.50 0.79 9.07
C PHE A 316 -23.58 -0.09 7.83
N ASP A 317 -22.45 -0.68 7.46
CA ASP A 317 -22.40 -1.78 6.49
C ASP A 317 -22.02 -3.07 7.22
N ALA A 318 -22.71 -4.16 6.92
CA ALA A 318 -22.40 -5.50 7.43
C ALA A 318 -21.72 -6.33 6.34
N TYR A 319 -20.50 -6.78 6.60
CA TYR A 319 -19.79 -7.75 5.77
C TYR A 319 -19.83 -9.09 6.52
N LEU A 320 -20.57 -10.04 5.97
CA LEU A 320 -20.86 -11.31 6.60
C LEU A 320 -20.11 -12.47 5.93
N PRO A 321 -19.80 -13.54 6.69
CA PRO A 321 -19.25 -14.76 6.12
C PRO A 321 -20.13 -15.37 5.02
N PRO A 322 -19.55 -16.05 4.02
CA PRO A 322 -20.33 -16.74 3.00
C PRO A 322 -21.12 -17.92 3.60
N THR A 323 -22.40 -18.04 3.24
CA THR A 323 -23.32 -19.07 3.77
C THR A 323 -22.91 -20.52 3.46
N ASN A 324 -22.14 -20.73 2.39
CA ASN A 324 -21.80 -22.05 1.89
C ASN A 324 -20.45 -22.59 2.43
N GLN A 325 -19.77 -21.86 3.30
CA GLN A 325 -18.49 -22.29 3.89
C GLN A 325 -18.67 -22.50 5.40
N GLN A 326 -18.56 -23.76 5.82
CA GLN A 326 -18.58 -24.13 7.23
C GLN A 326 -17.16 -24.12 7.80
N ASN A 327 -17.02 -23.84 9.10
CA ASN A 327 -15.77 -23.89 9.86
C ASN A 327 -14.70 -22.88 9.42
N LEU A 328 -15.11 -21.69 9.00
CA LEU A 328 -14.19 -20.59 8.75
C LEU A 328 -13.52 -20.12 10.06
N PRO A 329 -12.26 -19.66 9.98
CA PRO A 329 -11.46 -19.41 11.17
C PRO A 329 -11.97 -18.29 12.06
N GLY A 330 -12.76 -17.35 11.54
CA GLY A 330 -13.35 -16.28 12.33
C GLY A 330 -14.45 -16.74 13.29
N ASN A 331 -15.10 -17.89 13.05
CA ASN A 331 -16.18 -18.43 13.91
C ASN A 331 -17.22 -17.38 14.35
N ASN A 332 -17.61 -16.52 13.41
CA ASN A 332 -18.52 -15.39 13.59
C ASN A 332 -18.10 -14.38 14.66
N SER A 333 -16.84 -14.37 15.09
CA SER A 333 -16.28 -13.29 15.91
C SER A 333 -16.50 -11.95 15.24
N VAL A 334 -16.82 -10.95 16.06
CA VAL A 334 -17.22 -9.63 15.59
C VAL A 334 -15.99 -8.76 15.40
N LEU A 335 -15.95 -8.01 14.29
CA LEU A 335 -15.00 -6.93 14.07
C LEU A 335 -15.77 -5.63 13.84
N ILE A 336 -15.75 -4.72 14.82
CA ILE A 336 -16.31 -3.37 14.68
C ILE A 336 -15.22 -2.46 14.12
N ARG A 337 -15.47 -1.88 12.95
CA ARG A 337 -14.58 -0.96 12.24
C ARG A 337 -15.11 0.46 12.33
N ILE A 338 -14.28 1.37 12.84
CA ILE A 338 -14.60 2.78 13.03
C ILE A 338 -13.70 3.62 12.13
N HIS A 339 -14.31 4.38 11.23
CA HIS A 339 -13.57 5.16 10.25
C HIS A 339 -12.77 6.32 10.86
N GLY A 340 -11.69 6.71 10.19
CA GLY A 340 -10.92 7.91 10.53
C GLY A 340 -11.55 9.19 9.98
N GLY A 341 -10.74 10.25 9.90
CA GLY A 341 -11.15 11.53 9.30
C GLY A 341 -11.17 12.71 10.27
N GLY A 342 -10.31 12.69 11.30
CA GLY A 342 -10.15 13.83 12.22
C GLY A 342 -11.45 14.27 12.88
N TRP A 343 -12.37 13.33 13.14
CA TRP A 343 -13.69 13.54 13.78
C TRP A 343 -14.65 14.49 13.03
N THR A 344 -14.25 15.01 11.87
CA THR A 344 -14.99 16.05 11.11
C THR A 344 -15.36 15.60 9.70
N VAL A 345 -14.69 14.56 9.20
CA VAL A 345 -14.97 13.90 7.91
C VAL A 345 -14.85 12.38 8.09
N GLY A 346 -15.16 11.63 7.03
CA GLY A 346 -15.06 10.17 7.00
C GLY A 346 -16.41 9.50 6.84
N ASP A 347 -16.37 8.24 6.44
CA ASP A 347 -17.54 7.40 6.22
C ASP A 347 -17.13 5.91 6.25
N LYS A 348 -18.11 5.01 6.25
CA LYS A 348 -17.95 3.56 6.03
C LYS A 348 -17.52 3.25 4.59
N GLY A 349 -17.16 2.00 4.32
CA GLY A 349 -16.83 1.51 2.99
C GLY A 349 -15.47 2.04 2.51
N ALA A 350 -15.44 2.74 1.37
CA ALA A 350 -14.20 3.22 0.77
C ALA A 350 -13.38 4.13 1.70
N ALA A 351 -14.04 4.97 2.50
CA ALA A 351 -13.37 5.87 3.46
C ALA A 351 -12.84 5.15 4.71
N ASN A 352 -13.18 3.86 4.90
CA ASN A 352 -12.67 2.99 5.97
C ASN A 352 -11.91 1.75 5.45
N PHE A 353 -11.38 1.83 4.24
CA PHE A 353 -10.55 0.80 3.61
C PHE A 353 -11.26 -0.56 3.49
N SER A 354 -12.42 -0.56 2.82
CA SER A 354 -13.36 -1.70 2.71
C SER A 354 -12.75 -3.05 2.39
N GLN A 355 -11.63 -3.15 1.65
CA GLN A 355 -10.98 -4.45 1.40
C GLN A 355 -10.58 -5.19 2.68
N VAL A 356 -10.23 -4.47 3.76
CA VAL A 356 -9.99 -5.07 5.08
C VAL A 356 -11.25 -5.78 5.58
N ASN A 357 -12.41 -5.15 5.43
CA ASN A 357 -13.69 -5.71 5.84
C ASN A 357 -14.07 -6.94 4.99
N LYS A 358 -13.88 -6.86 3.66
CA LYS A 358 -14.08 -7.98 2.73
C LYS A 358 -13.20 -9.18 3.11
N TYR A 359 -11.93 -8.91 3.40
CA TYR A 359 -10.97 -9.93 3.80
C TYR A 359 -11.44 -10.66 5.05
N PHE A 360 -11.68 -9.96 6.16
CA PHE A 360 -12.10 -10.62 7.40
C PHE A 360 -13.46 -11.30 7.29
N ALA A 361 -14.41 -10.74 6.53
CA ALA A 361 -15.68 -11.42 6.27
C ALA A 361 -15.48 -12.77 5.57
N SER A 362 -14.63 -12.81 4.54
CA SER A 362 -14.29 -14.06 3.85
C SER A 362 -13.56 -15.08 4.73
N GLN A 363 -12.93 -14.62 5.81
CA GLN A 363 -12.30 -15.45 6.83
C GLN A 363 -13.26 -15.90 7.94
N GLY A 364 -14.55 -15.59 7.85
CA GLY A 364 -15.55 -16.05 8.83
C GLY A 364 -15.81 -15.10 10.00
N TYR A 365 -15.33 -13.86 9.91
CA TYR A 365 -15.67 -12.82 10.89
C TYR A 365 -16.93 -12.08 10.46
N VAL A 366 -17.72 -11.61 11.43
CA VAL A 366 -18.84 -10.70 11.19
C VAL A 366 -18.34 -9.28 11.34
N VAL A 367 -18.17 -8.56 10.24
CA VAL A 367 -17.56 -7.21 10.25
C VAL A 367 -18.64 -6.14 10.10
N PHE A 368 -18.64 -5.18 11.03
CA PHE A 368 -19.51 -4.02 10.99
C PHE A 368 -18.69 -2.75 10.78
N ASP A 369 -18.94 -2.05 9.68
CA ASP A 369 -18.33 -0.74 9.37
C ASP A 369 -19.30 0.38 9.78
N VAL A 370 -19.03 0.99 10.93
CA VAL A 370 -20.00 1.78 11.67
C VAL A 370 -19.70 3.27 11.55
N GLN A 371 -20.73 4.03 11.22
CA GLN A 371 -20.61 5.48 11.19
C GLN A 371 -20.92 6.11 12.57
N TYR A 372 -20.26 7.22 12.90
CA TYR A 372 -20.54 8.06 14.09
C TYR A 372 -20.67 9.57 13.74
N GLY A 373 -21.48 10.33 14.49
CA GLY A 373 -21.69 11.76 14.21
C GLY A 373 -20.37 12.55 14.12
N LEU A 374 -20.30 13.53 13.21
CA LEU A 374 -19.09 14.31 12.91
C LEU A 374 -19.19 15.72 13.48
N ALA A 375 -18.12 16.19 14.11
CA ALA A 375 -18.09 17.51 14.71
C ALA A 375 -18.14 18.61 13.64
N ASN A 376 -18.93 19.65 13.91
CA ASN A 376 -19.01 20.86 13.10
C ASN A 376 -17.81 21.79 13.36
N LYS A 377 -16.61 21.28 13.12
CA LYS A 377 -15.35 22.04 13.16
C LYS A 377 -14.74 22.12 11.76
N GLU A 378 -13.59 22.79 11.64
CA GLU A 378 -12.84 22.82 10.39
C GLU A 378 -12.57 21.38 9.91
N LYS A 379 -12.91 21.12 8.64
CA LYS A 379 -12.80 19.77 8.09
C LYS A 379 -11.33 19.39 7.97
N PHE A 380 -11.00 18.19 8.43
CA PHE A 380 -9.66 17.62 8.25
C PHE A 380 -9.25 17.54 6.77
N ILE A 381 -10.22 17.31 5.87
CA ILE A 381 -10.06 17.43 4.42
C ILE A 381 -11.19 18.33 3.90
N GLU A 382 -10.86 19.56 3.51
CA GLU A 382 -11.83 20.58 3.12
C GLU A 382 -12.80 20.12 2.01
N SER A 383 -12.29 19.41 1.01
CA SER A 383 -13.07 18.91 -0.12
C SER A 383 -13.87 17.64 0.16
N ALA A 384 -13.75 17.04 1.35
CA ALA A 384 -14.45 15.79 1.65
C ALA A 384 -15.96 16.02 1.75
N PRO A 385 -16.78 15.23 1.03
CA PRO A 385 -18.22 15.29 1.14
C PRO A 385 -18.66 14.73 2.49
N VAL A 386 -19.52 15.47 3.20
CA VAL A 386 -20.12 15.02 4.45
C VAL A 386 -21.59 15.45 4.43
N PRO A 387 -22.55 14.51 4.52
CA PRO A 387 -23.97 14.85 4.56
C PRO A 387 -24.32 15.72 5.77
N ALA A 388 -25.23 16.69 5.61
CA ALA A 388 -25.63 17.56 6.73
C ALA A 388 -26.26 16.78 7.90
N SER A 389 -26.95 15.68 7.62
CA SER A 389 -27.52 14.76 8.63
C SER A 389 -26.46 13.96 9.42
N ARG A 390 -25.17 14.25 9.22
CA ARG A 390 -24.04 13.64 9.92
C ARG A 390 -23.28 14.63 10.80
N ILE A 391 -23.54 15.92 10.64
CA ILE A 391 -22.76 17.00 11.26
C ILE A 391 -23.54 17.60 12.41
N GLY A 392 -22.88 17.84 13.54
CA GLY A 392 -23.45 18.50 14.71
C GLY A 392 -22.37 19.03 15.64
N GLU A 393 -22.76 19.70 16.72
CA GLU A 393 -21.82 20.12 17.78
C GLU A 393 -21.48 18.93 18.69
N PHE A 394 -21.04 17.83 18.09
CA PHE A 394 -20.74 16.58 18.78
C PHE A 394 -19.39 16.66 19.51
N SER A 395 -19.40 16.27 20.78
CA SER A 395 -18.22 15.99 21.58
C SER A 395 -17.70 14.57 21.31
N ILE A 396 -16.54 14.22 21.85
CA ILE A 396 -16.06 12.82 21.83
C ILE A 396 -17.05 11.91 22.57
N ASP A 397 -17.66 12.37 23.66
CA ASP A 397 -18.64 11.62 24.43
C ASP A 397 -19.87 11.28 23.57
N ASP A 398 -20.33 12.20 22.73
CA ASP A 398 -21.40 11.95 21.77
C ASP A 398 -21.00 10.90 20.73
N MET A 399 -19.79 10.99 20.19
CA MET A 399 -19.28 10.04 19.21
C MET A 399 -19.15 8.62 19.78
N VAL A 400 -18.66 8.52 21.02
CA VAL A 400 -18.59 7.25 21.77
C VAL A 400 -20.00 6.73 22.05
N ARG A 401 -20.93 7.59 22.49
CA ARG A 401 -22.34 7.24 22.70
C ARG A 401 -23.02 6.75 21.41
N HIS A 402 -22.73 7.34 20.26
CA HIS A 402 -23.25 6.88 18.96
C HIS A 402 -22.81 5.45 18.63
N ILE A 403 -21.55 5.11 18.91
CA ILE A 403 -21.05 3.74 18.76
C ILE A 403 -21.71 2.82 19.80
N GLY A 404 -21.94 3.32 21.02
CA GLY A 404 -22.72 2.64 22.04
C GLY A 404 -24.14 2.27 21.61
N ILE A 405 -24.86 3.19 20.97
CA ILE A 405 -26.18 2.94 20.39
C ILE A 405 -26.12 1.82 19.34
N PHE A 406 -25.07 1.78 18.51
CA PHE A 406 -24.85 0.66 17.59
C PHE A 406 -24.68 -0.67 18.32
N THR A 407 -23.95 -0.71 19.44
CA THR A 407 -23.81 -1.96 20.22
C THR A 407 -25.15 -2.46 20.76
N ASN A 408 -26.06 -1.57 21.18
CA ASN A 408 -27.41 -1.94 21.59
C ASN A 408 -28.21 -2.51 20.40
N TYR A 409 -28.19 -1.81 19.26
CA TYR A 409 -28.82 -2.29 18.03
C TYR A 409 -28.34 -3.69 17.64
N LEU A 410 -27.02 -3.93 17.70
CA LEU A 410 -26.43 -5.22 17.34
C LEU A 410 -26.98 -6.34 18.22
N VAL A 411 -27.09 -6.14 19.53
CA VAL A 411 -27.63 -7.16 20.44
C VAL A 411 -29.11 -7.42 20.18
N GLU A 412 -29.90 -6.36 19.99
CA GLU A 412 -31.34 -6.45 19.71
C GLU A 412 -31.66 -7.16 18.38
N ASN A 413 -30.72 -7.13 17.42
CA ASN A 413 -30.90 -7.66 16.07
C ASN A 413 -29.92 -8.81 15.75
N ASN A 414 -29.27 -9.43 16.75
CA ASN A 414 -28.20 -10.39 16.51
C ASN A 414 -28.67 -11.65 15.76
N ASP A 415 -29.95 -12.00 15.84
CA ASP A 415 -30.55 -13.12 15.10
C ASP A 415 -30.38 -12.97 13.58
N GLU A 416 -30.25 -11.74 13.05
CA GLU A 416 -30.00 -11.48 11.63
C GLU A 416 -28.54 -11.78 11.22
N TYR A 417 -27.59 -11.53 12.12
CA TYR A 417 -26.16 -11.58 11.82
C TYR A 417 -25.46 -12.84 12.33
N ASN A 418 -26.08 -13.54 13.30
CA ASN A 418 -25.49 -14.68 14.00
C ASN A 418 -24.07 -14.35 14.52
N ALA A 419 -23.91 -13.14 15.06
CA ALA A 419 -22.64 -12.62 15.50
C ALA A 419 -22.27 -13.19 16.87
N ASN A 420 -21.01 -13.56 17.07
CA ASN A 420 -20.51 -14.06 18.34
C ASN A 420 -20.16 -12.89 19.28
N LEU A 421 -21.13 -12.49 20.10
CA LEU A 421 -21.00 -11.36 21.03
C LEU A 421 -20.02 -11.63 22.18
N ASP A 422 -19.64 -12.88 22.43
CA ASP A 422 -18.58 -13.24 23.40
C ASP A 422 -17.16 -13.03 22.84
N SER A 423 -17.07 -12.59 21.58
CA SER A 423 -15.84 -12.43 20.83
C SER A 423 -15.86 -11.18 19.95
N VAL A 424 -15.59 -10.02 20.56
CA VAL A 424 -15.63 -8.72 19.86
C VAL A 424 -14.26 -8.07 19.78
N PHE A 425 -13.86 -7.71 18.56
CA PHE A 425 -12.69 -6.89 18.27
C PHE A 425 -13.10 -5.51 17.79
N ILE A 426 -12.38 -4.47 18.20
CA ILE A 426 -12.66 -3.09 17.81
C ILE A 426 -11.43 -2.50 17.15
N SER A 427 -11.61 -1.96 15.94
CA SER A 427 -10.54 -1.44 15.11
C SER A 427 -10.92 -0.08 14.51
N GLY A 428 -9.92 0.77 14.32
CA GLY A 428 -10.12 2.04 13.63
C GLY A 428 -8.80 2.75 13.36
N GLY A 429 -8.80 3.65 12.38
CA GLY A 429 -7.63 4.45 12.01
C GLY A 429 -7.75 5.89 12.50
N SER A 430 -6.65 6.50 12.97
CA SER A 430 -6.58 7.93 13.31
C SER A 430 -7.61 8.30 14.39
N ALA A 431 -8.53 9.23 14.08
CA ALA A 431 -9.70 9.55 14.93
C ALA A 431 -10.53 8.31 15.29
N GLY A 432 -10.78 7.41 14.33
CA GLY A 432 -11.49 6.15 14.58
C GLY A 432 -10.68 5.18 15.44
N GLY A 433 -9.34 5.23 15.38
CA GLY A 433 -8.47 4.47 16.28
C GLY A 433 -8.51 4.98 17.71
N GLN A 434 -8.66 6.29 17.89
CA GLN A 434 -8.93 6.87 19.20
C GLN A 434 -10.31 6.44 19.73
N LEU A 435 -11.37 6.51 18.91
CA LEU A 435 -12.70 6.06 19.30
C LEU A 435 -12.74 4.54 19.59
N ALA A 436 -12.03 3.73 18.81
CA ALA A 436 -11.89 2.29 19.05
C ALA A 436 -11.29 1.99 20.43
N ASN A 437 -10.20 2.70 20.79
CA ASN A 437 -9.62 2.61 22.12
C ASN A 437 -10.61 3.07 23.21
N SER A 438 -11.28 4.20 23.01
CA SER A 438 -12.23 4.73 24.01
C SER A 438 -13.39 3.78 24.26
N VAL A 439 -14.00 3.23 23.21
CA VAL A 439 -15.11 2.28 23.34
C VAL A 439 -14.66 1.02 24.05
N GLY A 440 -13.61 0.35 23.56
CA GLY A 440 -13.24 -0.94 24.12
C GLY A 440 -12.61 -0.84 25.53
N LEU A 441 -11.88 0.23 25.84
CA LEU A 441 -11.37 0.45 27.20
C LEU A 441 -12.44 0.95 28.17
N ALA A 442 -13.45 1.70 27.70
CA ALA A 442 -14.59 2.05 28.55
C ALA A 442 -15.35 0.78 28.97
N ILE A 443 -15.69 -0.08 28.01
CA ILE A 443 -16.34 -1.38 28.28
C ILE A 443 -15.49 -2.21 29.26
N ALA A 444 -14.19 -2.38 28.99
CA ALA A 444 -13.32 -3.23 29.80
C ALA A 444 -12.98 -2.67 31.19
N SER A 445 -12.96 -1.35 31.34
CA SER A 445 -12.72 -0.72 32.65
C SER A 445 -13.96 -0.65 33.53
N GLU A 446 -15.11 -1.13 33.04
CA GLU A 446 -16.43 -0.99 33.66
C GLU A 446 -16.80 0.48 33.97
N ARG A 447 -16.21 1.42 33.23
CA ARG A 447 -16.53 2.85 33.28
C ARG A 447 -17.37 3.18 32.06
N TYR A 448 -18.37 4.04 32.22
CA TYR A 448 -19.29 4.40 31.13
C TYR A 448 -20.10 3.20 30.60
N THR A 449 -20.38 2.21 31.46
CA THR A 449 -21.12 0.99 31.09
C THR A 449 -22.54 1.30 30.63
N GLU A 450 -23.10 2.43 31.04
CA GLU A 450 -24.40 2.93 30.57
C GLU A 450 -24.44 3.28 29.08
N LEU A 451 -23.27 3.46 28.44
CA LEU A 451 -23.20 3.78 27.01
C LEU A 451 -23.26 2.55 26.12
N PHE A 452 -22.99 1.34 26.64
CA PHE A 452 -22.80 0.14 25.83
C PHE A 452 -23.65 -1.02 26.33
N HIS A 453 -23.98 -1.95 25.44
CA HIS A 453 -24.65 -3.18 25.87
C HIS A 453 -23.67 -4.11 26.61
N SER A 454 -24.05 -4.59 27.79
CA SER A 454 -23.22 -5.47 28.63
C SER A 454 -23.03 -6.90 28.11
N ALA A 455 -23.60 -7.23 26.95
CA ALA A 455 -23.52 -8.56 26.35
C ALA A 455 -22.27 -8.74 25.48
N LEU A 456 -21.56 -7.65 25.17
CA LEU A 456 -20.36 -7.69 24.35
C LEU A 456 -19.14 -7.99 25.22
N THR A 457 -18.39 -9.02 24.86
CA THR A 457 -17.07 -9.29 25.43
C THR A 457 -15.99 -8.80 24.48
N VAL A 458 -15.32 -7.71 24.83
CA VAL A 458 -14.20 -7.17 24.03
C VAL A 458 -12.96 -8.03 24.24
N ARG A 459 -12.55 -8.74 23.18
CA ARG A 459 -11.39 -9.63 23.15
C ARG A 459 -10.10 -8.96 22.67
N GLY A 460 -10.19 -7.85 21.96
CA GLY A 460 -9.00 -7.14 21.51
C GLY A 460 -9.24 -5.78 20.86
N LEU A 461 -8.24 -4.92 20.98
CA LEU A 461 -8.17 -3.59 20.35
C LEU A 461 -7.19 -3.61 19.20
N ILE A 462 -7.55 -3.01 18.08
CA ILE A 462 -6.72 -2.95 16.88
C ILE A 462 -6.67 -1.50 16.35
N PRO A 463 -6.08 -0.55 17.10
CA PRO A 463 -5.97 0.83 16.68
C PRO A 463 -4.82 1.02 15.68
N LEU A 464 -5.10 1.75 14.59
CA LEU A 464 -4.11 2.17 13.61
C LEU A 464 -3.83 3.66 13.78
N TYR A 465 -2.57 4.01 14.06
CA TYR A 465 -2.09 5.38 14.31
C TYR A 465 -3.07 6.22 15.14
N PRO A 466 -3.47 5.76 16.34
CA PRO A 466 -4.60 6.32 17.06
C PRO A 466 -4.34 7.76 17.53
N ALA A 467 -5.27 8.66 17.24
CA ALA A 467 -5.16 10.09 17.59
C ALA A 467 -5.52 10.39 19.07
N ASN A 468 -5.08 9.52 19.99
CA ASN A 468 -5.40 9.60 21.42
C ASN A 468 -4.99 10.95 22.01
N GLY A 469 -5.95 11.67 22.62
CA GLY A 469 -5.69 12.95 23.28
C GLY A 469 -5.53 14.15 22.33
N LEU A 470 -5.76 14.00 21.02
CA LEU A 470 -5.54 15.07 20.03
C LEU A 470 -6.80 15.84 19.63
N ALA A 471 -8.01 15.34 19.95
CA ALA A 471 -9.28 15.97 19.56
C ALA A 471 -9.42 17.41 20.09
N THR A 472 -8.90 17.69 21.28
CA THR A 472 -8.95 19.03 21.90
C THR A 472 -8.09 20.06 21.16
N ASN A 473 -7.08 19.64 20.41
CA ASN A 473 -6.24 20.55 19.62
C ASN A 473 -7.01 21.24 18.49
N ILE A 474 -8.13 20.64 18.06
CA ILE A 474 -9.04 21.18 17.06
C ILE A 474 -10.39 21.64 17.66
N GLY A 475 -10.45 21.80 18.99
CA GLY A 475 -11.61 22.33 19.69
C GLY A 475 -12.78 21.35 19.85
N ILE A 476 -12.54 20.05 19.72
CA ILE A 476 -13.54 19.00 20.04
C ILE A 476 -13.31 18.57 21.49
N ASN A 477 -14.29 18.84 22.34
CA ASN A 477 -14.23 18.55 23.77
C ASN A 477 -14.80 17.16 24.08
N GLY A 478 -14.64 16.75 25.33
CA GLY A 478 -15.22 15.53 25.89
C GLY A 478 -14.67 15.27 27.29
N SER A 479 -15.16 14.21 27.93
CA SER A 479 -14.57 13.62 29.13
C SER A 479 -13.10 13.30 28.88
N LYS A 480 -12.23 13.61 29.84
CA LYS A 480 -10.77 13.49 29.70
C LYS A 480 -10.37 12.07 29.30
N GLU A 481 -11.03 11.08 29.90
CA GLU A 481 -10.83 9.67 29.66
C GLU A 481 -11.27 9.24 28.26
N LEU A 482 -12.39 9.74 27.75
CA LEU A 482 -12.86 9.40 26.41
C LEU A 482 -12.05 10.12 25.32
N VAL A 483 -11.56 11.34 25.58
CA VAL A 483 -10.65 12.07 24.67
C VAL A 483 -9.26 11.43 24.63
N ASN A 484 -8.74 11.02 25.79
CA ASN A 484 -7.45 10.37 25.93
C ASN A 484 -7.58 9.00 26.61
N PRO A 485 -7.91 7.95 25.85
CA PRO A 485 -8.25 6.64 26.39
C PRO A 485 -7.11 5.91 27.09
N ILE A 486 -5.87 6.43 27.07
CA ILE A 486 -4.80 5.92 27.93
C ILE A 486 -5.19 5.97 29.42
N LEU A 487 -6.08 6.88 29.81
CA LEU A 487 -6.55 7.05 31.19
C LEU A 487 -7.57 5.97 31.61
N LEU A 488 -8.03 5.14 30.67
CA LEU A 488 -8.91 4.00 30.92
C LEU A 488 -8.16 2.66 30.96
N VAL A 489 -6.87 2.67 30.60
CA VAL A 489 -6.02 1.48 30.67
C VAL A 489 -5.87 1.04 32.12
N ASN A 490 -5.99 -0.26 32.35
CA ASN A 490 -5.84 -0.92 33.64
C ASN A 490 -5.36 -2.38 33.43
N GLU A 491 -5.19 -3.11 34.53
CA GLU A 491 -4.72 -4.51 34.50
C GLU A 491 -5.65 -5.46 33.71
N ASN A 492 -6.95 -5.13 33.60
CA ASN A 492 -7.97 -5.93 32.92
C ASN A 492 -8.24 -5.48 31.48
N SER A 493 -7.49 -4.50 30.97
CA SER A 493 -7.66 -4.01 29.61
C SER A 493 -7.40 -5.13 28.59
N PRO A 494 -8.22 -5.23 27.53
CA PRO A 494 -8.06 -6.28 26.54
C PRO A 494 -6.71 -6.15 25.81
N PRO A 495 -6.19 -7.26 25.26
CA PRO A 495 -5.03 -7.25 24.39
C PRO A 495 -5.16 -6.21 23.27
N ALA A 496 -4.04 -5.57 22.90
CA ALA A 496 -4.03 -4.54 21.87
C ALA A 496 -2.92 -4.75 20.83
N LEU A 497 -3.29 -4.77 19.54
CA LEU A 497 -2.36 -4.80 18.41
C LEU A 497 -2.39 -3.44 17.71
N VAL A 498 -1.33 -2.66 17.89
CA VAL A 498 -1.26 -1.27 17.43
C VAL A 498 -0.41 -1.16 16.16
N TYR A 499 -0.90 -0.45 15.14
CA TYR A 499 -0.13 -0.08 13.94
C TYR A 499 0.35 1.36 14.03
N GLN A 500 1.60 1.66 13.66
CA GLN A 500 2.07 3.05 13.56
C GLN A 500 3.19 3.21 12.52
N GLY A 501 3.06 4.19 11.62
CA GLY A 501 4.14 4.58 10.72
C GLY A 501 5.22 5.42 11.42
N THR A 502 6.51 5.15 11.17
CA THR A 502 7.62 5.90 11.82
C THR A 502 7.76 7.35 11.35
N HIS A 503 7.18 7.68 10.19
CA HIS A 503 7.20 8.99 9.55
C HIS A 503 5.82 9.66 9.58
N ASP A 504 4.89 9.19 10.42
CA ASP A 504 3.62 9.87 10.63
C ASP A 504 3.87 11.26 11.24
N LYS A 505 3.34 12.29 10.57
CA LYS A 505 3.45 13.71 10.98
C LYS A 505 2.11 14.30 11.39
N ILE A 506 1.03 13.52 11.28
CA ILE A 506 -0.32 13.92 11.66
C ILE A 506 -0.59 13.43 13.07
N VAL A 507 -0.28 12.17 13.34
CA VAL A 507 -0.28 11.60 14.69
C VAL A 507 1.14 11.18 15.01
N ASP A 508 1.79 11.92 15.92
CA ASP A 508 3.18 11.62 16.29
C ASP A 508 3.28 10.18 16.83
N PRO A 509 4.25 9.36 16.36
CA PRO A 509 4.41 7.97 16.82
C PRO A 509 4.60 7.80 18.32
N ILE A 510 4.95 8.87 19.05
CA ILE A 510 4.99 8.86 20.51
C ILE A 510 3.62 8.57 21.11
N VAL A 511 2.51 8.88 20.43
CA VAL A 511 1.15 8.62 20.93
C VAL A 511 0.92 7.11 21.06
N ALA A 512 1.23 6.35 20.01
CA ALA A 512 1.13 4.88 20.02
C ALA A 512 2.14 4.24 20.99
N SER A 513 3.37 4.78 21.05
CA SER A 513 4.40 4.30 21.99
C SER A 513 4.00 4.54 23.45
N THR A 514 3.36 5.67 23.73
CA THR A 514 2.82 6.03 25.05
C THR A 514 1.71 5.08 25.44
N PHE A 515 0.79 4.75 24.53
CA PHE A 515 -0.28 3.77 24.75
C PHE A 515 0.27 2.39 25.18
N LYS A 516 1.23 1.83 24.43
CA LYS A 516 1.93 0.58 24.79
C LYS A 516 2.63 0.67 26.16
N THR A 517 3.24 1.82 26.46
CA THR A 517 3.94 2.04 27.73
C THR A 517 2.96 2.15 28.91
N THR A 518 1.79 2.74 28.71
CA THR A 518 0.75 2.83 29.75
C THR A 518 0.22 1.45 30.11
N TYR A 519 -0.04 0.57 29.15
CA TYR A 519 -0.36 -0.84 29.41
C TYR A 519 0.63 -1.47 30.41
N ARG A 520 1.93 -1.35 30.12
CA ARG A 520 2.99 -1.90 31.00
C ARG A 520 3.02 -1.26 32.40
N LYS A 521 2.72 0.04 32.50
CA LYS A 521 2.65 0.75 33.79
C LYS A 521 1.50 0.24 34.65
N GLU A 522 0.38 -0.11 34.03
CA GLU A 522 -0.81 -0.68 34.67
C GLU A 522 -0.70 -2.21 34.83
N SER A 523 0.51 -2.75 34.89
CA SER A 523 0.79 -4.19 35.04
C SER A 523 0.22 -5.09 33.94
N ASN A 524 -0.13 -4.53 32.78
CA ASN A 524 -0.67 -5.26 31.63
C ASN A 524 0.35 -5.29 30.49
N ASN A 525 0.89 -6.47 30.17
CA ASN A 525 1.89 -6.61 29.10
C ASN A 525 1.28 -6.95 27.73
N GLN A 526 -0.04 -6.92 27.56
CA GLN A 526 -0.73 -7.40 26.36
C GLN A 526 -0.92 -6.34 25.26
N ALA A 527 0.03 -5.41 25.10
CA ALA A 527 0.02 -4.43 24.00
C ALA A 527 1.25 -4.56 23.10
N ALA A 528 1.03 -4.97 21.86
CA ALA A 528 2.03 -4.99 20.80
C ALA A 528 1.92 -3.73 19.94
N LEU A 529 3.07 -3.19 19.51
CA LEU A 529 3.14 -2.04 18.62
C LEU A 529 4.00 -2.43 17.42
N ILE A 530 3.38 -2.50 16.25
CA ILE A 530 4.06 -2.78 14.99
C ILE A 530 4.39 -1.44 14.32
N MET A 531 5.67 -1.09 14.36
CA MET A 531 6.18 0.14 13.76
C MET A 531 6.54 -0.10 12.28
N MET A 532 5.95 0.68 11.38
CA MET A 532 6.20 0.60 9.94
C MET A 532 7.25 1.63 9.49
N PRO A 533 8.47 1.20 9.11
CA PRO A 533 9.52 2.12 8.69
C PRO A 533 9.12 2.91 7.43
N PHE A 534 9.42 4.22 7.42
CA PHE A 534 9.00 5.18 6.38
C PHE A 534 7.48 5.37 6.23
N GLY A 535 6.66 4.56 6.91
CA GLY A 535 5.21 4.69 6.88
C GLY A 535 4.79 6.06 7.41
N THR A 536 3.97 6.76 6.64
CA THR A 536 3.35 8.04 7.01
C THR A 536 1.92 7.79 7.52
N HIS A 537 1.17 8.85 7.79
CA HIS A 537 -0.25 8.73 8.14
C HIS A 537 -1.01 7.97 7.05
N ALA A 538 -1.91 7.06 7.42
CA ALA A 538 -2.69 6.26 6.47
C ALA A 538 -1.83 5.50 5.42
N SER A 539 -0.62 5.09 5.80
CA SER A 539 0.29 4.29 4.95
C SER A 539 -0.27 2.90 4.61
N ASP A 540 -1.34 2.49 5.27
CA ASP A 540 -2.11 1.27 5.05
C ASP A 540 -3.18 1.40 3.94
N ILE A 541 -3.41 2.59 3.37
CA ILE A 541 -4.43 2.82 2.33
C ILE A 541 -4.27 1.92 1.10
N TYR A 542 -3.03 1.60 0.73
CA TYR A 542 -2.78 0.64 -0.36
C TYR A 542 -2.81 -0.76 0.22
N PHE A 543 -3.94 -1.45 0.05
CA PHE A 543 -4.16 -2.78 0.67
C PHE A 543 -3.04 -3.79 0.39
N PRO A 544 -2.50 -3.92 -0.84
CA PRO A 544 -1.41 -4.87 -1.13
C PRO A 544 -0.03 -4.41 -0.66
N SER A 545 0.09 -3.23 -0.04
CA SER A 545 1.38 -2.68 0.38
C SER A 545 2.09 -3.56 1.41
N TYR A 546 3.41 -3.45 1.46
CA TYR A 546 4.24 -3.97 2.55
C TYR A 546 3.97 -3.30 3.91
N TYR A 547 3.00 -2.39 4.00
CA TYR A 547 2.52 -1.88 5.27
C TYR A 547 1.23 -2.59 5.69
N ASN A 548 0.19 -2.47 4.87
CA ASN A 548 -1.11 -3.04 5.22
C ASN A 548 -1.07 -4.58 5.24
N ARG A 549 -0.54 -5.24 4.21
CA ARG A 549 -0.45 -6.73 4.18
C ARG A 549 0.26 -7.29 5.40
N VAL A 550 1.39 -6.67 5.77
CA VAL A 550 2.16 -7.07 6.95
C VAL A 550 1.32 -6.94 8.21
N PHE A 551 0.60 -5.84 8.37
CA PHE A 551 -0.27 -5.67 9.53
C PHE A 551 -1.44 -6.65 9.54
N ILE A 552 -2.13 -6.86 8.41
CA ILE A 552 -3.26 -7.80 8.33
C ILE A 552 -2.81 -9.24 8.66
N TYR A 553 -1.62 -9.64 8.22
CA TYR A 553 -1.03 -10.94 8.58
C TYR A 553 -0.91 -11.15 10.10
N TYR A 554 -0.54 -10.10 10.85
CA TYR A 554 -0.52 -10.17 12.31
C TYR A 554 -1.90 -9.98 12.95
N MET A 555 -2.75 -9.17 12.32
CA MET A 555 -4.12 -8.89 12.77
C MET A 555 -4.98 -10.15 12.76
N GLU A 556 -4.93 -10.96 11.69
CA GLU A 556 -5.69 -12.21 11.62
C GLU A 556 -5.24 -13.24 12.67
N ARG A 557 -3.92 -13.31 12.95
CA ARG A 557 -3.34 -14.18 13.97
C ARG A 557 -3.74 -13.72 15.36
N PHE A 558 -3.69 -12.41 15.59
CA PHE A 558 -4.15 -11.80 16.84
C PHE A 558 -5.62 -12.10 17.10
N MET A 559 -6.48 -11.84 16.13
CA MET A 559 -7.91 -12.11 16.27
C MET A 559 -8.19 -13.60 16.49
N TYR A 560 -7.51 -14.48 15.76
CA TYR A 560 -7.67 -15.92 15.92
C TYR A 560 -7.17 -16.46 17.26
N GLN A 561 -6.11 -15.85 17.81
CA GLN A 561 -5.57 -16.23 19.12
C GLN A 561 -6.49 -15.82 20.27
N PHE A 562 -7.16 -14.68 20.16
CA PHE A 562 -7.93 -14.08 21.25
C PHE A 562 -9.46 -14.21 21.11
N LYS A 563 -9.95 -14.77 20.00
CA LYS A 563 -11.39 -14.92 19.75
C LYS A 563 -12.12 -15.76 20.80
#